data_AF-A0A9D9UBB6-F1
#
_entry.id   AF-A0A9D9UBB6-F1
#
_cell.length_a   1.000
_cell.length_b   1.000
_cell.length_c   1.000
_cell.angle_alpha   90.00
_cell.angle_beta   90.00
_cell.angle_gamma   90.00
#
_symmetry.space_group_name_H-M   'P 1'
#
loop_
_entity.id
_entity.type
_entity.pdbx_description
1 polymer ?
#
loop_
_entity_poly.entity_id
_entity_poly.type
_entity_poly.pdbx_seq_one_letter_code
_entity_poly.pdbx_strand_id
1 'polypeptide(L)'
;MAAERAPPAAGAQRDATPGAYHPQLRVSEMGRVVAIGDGIVWVEGLPSAAMDEILRFGDGSEALVFHLGSRRIGAILLSQKDGLVAGASAHLTGRRLDIGVGDDFLGRVVDPLGRPLDGRPAPLPHRRRALETASPPIIARDFVVRPLLTGNRMVDTMIPIGRGQRQLIIGDAGTGKSSLALDAVIAQKGGD
;
A
#
# COMPACT_ATOMS: atom_id res chain seq x y z
N MET A 1 -10.39 -23.54 -29.33
CA MET A 1 -10.26 -22.10 -29.03
C MET A 1 -10.94 -21.89 -27.68
N ALA A 2 -10.20 -22.17 -26.60
CA ALA A 2 -10.75 -22.23 -25.24
C ALA A 2 -10.74 -20.83 -24.62
N ALA A 3 -11.92 -20.38 -24.18
CA ALA A 3 -12.11 -19.12 -23.49
C ALA A 3 -11.61 -19.22 -22.05
N GLU A 4 -10.66 -18.38 -21.69
CA GLU A 4 -10.10 -18.25 -20.36
C GLU A 4 -11.07 -17.45 -19.47
N ARG A 5 -11.65 -18.10 -18.45
CA ARG A 5 -12.54 -17.46 -17.47
C ARG A 5 -11.71 -16.90 -16.31
N ALA A 6 -11.92 -15.61 -16.02
CA ALA A 6 -11.37 -14.90 -14.87
C ALA A 6 -11.82 -15.53 -13.52
N PRO A 7 -11.00 -15.43 -12.45
CA PRO A 7 -11.35 -15.97 -11.14
C PRO A 7 -12.45 -15.15 -10.44
N PRO A 8 -13.38 -15.78 -9.70
CA PRO A 8 -14.43 -15.07 -8.98
C PRO A 8 -13.92 -14.39 -7.71
N ALA A 9 -14.54 -13.24 -7.41
CA ALA A 9 -14.25 -12.38 -6.27
C ALA A 9 -14.58 -13.06 -4.92
N ALA A 10 -13.72 -12.84 -3.93
CA ALA A 10 -13.87 -13.32 -2.56
C ALA A 10 -14.92 -12.48 -1.81
N GLY A 11 -16.12 -13.03 -1.65
CA GLY A 11 -17.18 -12.47 -0.81
C GLY A 11 -18.23 -13.51 -0.49
N ALA A 12 -18.48 -13.70 0.81
CA ALA A 12 -19.54 -14.53 1.41
C ALA A 12 -19.39 -16.06 1.27
N GLN A 13 -18.62 -16.67 2.18
CA GLN A 13 -18.71 -18.10 2.47
C GLN A 13 -18.91 -18.29 3.97
N ARG A 14 -20.16 -18.18 4.43
CA ARG A 14 -20.62 -18.76 5.69
C ARG A 14 -21.84 -19.60 5.32
N ASP A 15 -21.77 -20.89 5.65
CA ASP A 15 -22.73 -21.98 5.35
C ASP A 15 -22.40 -22.89 4.16
N ALA A 16 -21.15 -23.37 4.05
CA ALA A 16 -20.83 -24.51 3.20
C ALA A 16 -20.98 -25.83 3.98
N THR A 17 -21.99 -26.62 3.61
CA THR A 17 -22.19 -28.01 4.03
C THR A 17 -20.92 -28.85 3.75
N PRO A 18 -20.48 -29.78 4.62
CA PRO A 18 -19.24 -30.56 4.45
C PRO A 18 -19.16 -31.50 3.22
N GLY A 19 -20.19 -31.55 2.36
CA GLY A 19 -20.32 -32.54 1.29
C GLY A 19 -19.69 -32.19 -0.06
N ALA A 20 -19.18 -30.97 -0.25
CA ALA A 20 -18.70 -30.50 -1.56
C ALA A 20 -17.25 -29.94 -1.53
N TYR A 21 -16.38 -30.49 -0.69
CA TYR A 21 -14.95 -30.21 -0.79
C TYR A 21 -14.33 -31.17 -1.82
N HIS A 22 -14.01 -30.64 -3.01
CA HIS A 22 -13.21 -31.38 -4.00
C HIS A 22 -11.73 -31.12 -3.73
N PRO A 23 -10.97 -32.09 -3.17
CA PRO A 23 -9.55 -31.91 -2.95
C PRO A 23 -8.86 -31.74 -4.31
N GLN A 24 -8.23 -30.60 -4.50
CA GLN A 24 -7.38 -30.32 -5.65
C GLN A 24 -5.93 -30.24 -5.19
N LEU A 25 -5.04 -30.94 -5.89
CA LEU A 25 -3.60 -30.82 -5.65
C LEU A 25 -3.16 -29.42 -6.09
N ARG A 26 -2.64 -28.61 -5.16
CA ARG A 26 -1.97 -27.35 -5.45
C ARG A 26 -0.51 -27.47 -5.05
N VAL A 27 0.39 -27.33 -6.02
CA VAL A 27 1.82 -27.19 -5.77
C VAL A 27 2.08 -25.71 -5.48
N SER A 28 2.70 -25.42 -4.35
CA SER A 28 3.13 -24.07 -4.00
C SER A 28 4.60 -24.08 -3.60
N GLU A 29 5.30 -23.00 -3.94
CA GLU A 29 6.65 -22.77 -3.45
C GLU A 29 6.58 -22.37 -1.96
N MET A 30 7.54 -22.87 -1.18
CA MET A 30 7.70 -22.52 0.22
C MET A 30 9.16 -22.15 0.47
N GLY A 31 9.36 -20.99 1.10
CA GLY A 31 10.64 -20.54 1.61
C GLY A 31 10.76 -20.80 3.11
N ARG A 32 11.96 -20.61 3.62
CA ARG A 32 12.27 -20.69 5.05
C ARG A 32 12.99 -19.42 5.48
N VAL A 33 12.52 -18.83 6.57
CA VAL A 33 13.20 -17.70 7.21
C VAL A 33 14.53 -18.17 7.79
N VAL A 34 15.61 -17.50 7.44
CA VAL A 34 16.97 -17.79 7.95
C VAL A 34 17.33 -16.88 9.10
N ALA A 35 17.05 -15.59 8.96
CA ALA A 35 17.40 -14.58 9.95
C ALA A 35 16.41 -13.42 9.90
N ILE A 36 16.22 -12.77 11.04
CA ILE A 36 15.40 -11.57 11.21
C ILE A 36 16.21 -10.59 12.05
N GLY A 37 16.29 -9.33 11.63
CA GLY A 37 16.97 -8.28 12.37
C GLY A 37 16.70 -6.90 11.77
N ASP A 38 16.53 -5.89 12.62
CA ASP A 38 16.35 -4.48 12.23
C ASP A 38 15.26 -4.25 11.17
N GLY A 39 14.14 -4.98 11.27
CA GLY A 39 13.03 -4.87 10.32
C GLY A 39 13.30 -5.56 8.97
N ILE A 40 14.40 -6.30 8.82
CA ILE A 40 14.73 -7.08 7.63
C ILE A 40 14.61 -8.57 7.94
N VAL A 41 14.07 -9.32 6.98
CA VAL A 41 13.99 -10.78 7.00
C VAL A 41 14.71 -11.36 5.80
N TRP A 42 15.54 -12.37 6.08
CA TRP A 42 16.26 -13.14 5.07
C TRP A 42 15.57 -14.48 4.88
N VAL A 43 15.21 -14.80 3.64
CA VAL A 43 14.49 -16.02 3.28
C VAL A 43 15.32 -16.83 2.27
N GLU A 44 15.42 -18.13 2.48
CA GLU A 44 15.95 -19.09 1.50
C GLU A 44 14.78 -19.85 0.83
N GLY A 45 14.95 -20.19 -0.45
CA GLY A 45 13.88 -20.76 -1.28
C GLY A 45 13.17 -19.70 -2.13
N LEU A 46 11.93 -19.99 -2.55
CA LEU A 46 11.09 -19.12 -3.38
C LEU A 46 11.80 -18.64 -4.68
N PRO A 47 12.27 -19.56 -5.55
CA PRO A 47 12.97 -19.19 -6.78
C PRO A 47 12.15 -18.30 -7.73
N SER A 48 10.82 -18.32 -7.61
CA SER A 48 9.92 -17.50 -8.43
C SER A 48 9.62 -16.13 -7.84
N ALA A 49 10.27 -15.72 -6.73
CA ALA A 49 10.03 -14.43 -6.10
C ALA A 49 10.36 -13.24 -7.02
N ALA A 50 9.49 -12.23 -7.04
CA ALA A 50 9.72 -11.00 -7.78
C ALA A 50 10.08 -9.83 -6.84
N MET A 51 10.77 -8.82 -7.40
CA MET A 51 10.93 -7.53 -6.73
C MET A 51 9.56 -6.89 -6.46
N ASP A 52 9.45 -6.19 -5.34
CA ASP A 52 8.24 -5.50 -4.88
C ASP A 52 7.04 -6.42 -4.61
N GLU A 53 7.28 -7.72 -4.50
CA GLU A 53 6.26 -8.70 -4.13
C GLU A 53 6.11 -8.80 -2.61
N ILE A 54 4.88 -9.05 -2.16
CA ILE A 54 4.60 -9.31 -0.74
C ILE A 54 4.85 -10.79 -0.43
N LEU A 55 5.68 -11.03 0.57
CA LEU A 55 5.82 -12.30 1.26
C LEU A 55 4.88 -12.37 2.45
N ARG A 56 4.31 -13.55 2.67
CA ARG A 56 3.53 -13.85 3.87
C ARG A 56 4.16 -15.00 4.64
N PHE A 57 4.31 -14.82 5.94
CA PHE A 57 4.87 -15.83 6.84
C PHE A 57 3.77 -16.65 7.52
N GLY A 58 4.15 -17.81 8.08
CA GLY A 58 3.21 -18.73 8.71
C GLY A 58 2.40 -18.15 9.89
N ASP A 59 2.95 -17.16 10.59
CA ASP A 59 2.27 -16.42 11.68
C ASP A 59 1.31 -15.33 11.15
N GLY A 60 1.36 -15.05 9.84
CA GLY A 60 0.64 -13.98 9.18
C GLY A 60 1.35 -12.62 9.21
N SER A 61 2.63 -12.57 9.54
CA SER A 61 3.49 -11.42 9.26
C SER A 61 3.63 -11.22 7.74
N GLU A 62 3.88 -9.99 7.31
CA GLU A 62 4.03 -9.61 5.90
C GLU A 62 5.34 -8.83 5.69
N ALA A 63 6.01 -9.06 4.56
CA ALA A 63 7.22 -8.34 4.17
C ALA A 63 7.24 -8.03 2.66
N LEU A 64 7.95 -6.98 2.28
CA LEU A 64 8.16 -6.56 0.89
C LEU A 64 9.54 -7.03 0.41
N VAL A 65 9.59 -7.78 -0.69
CA VAL A 65 10.86 -8.16 -1.32
C VAL A 65 11.56 -6.92 -1.87
N PHE A 66 12.79 -6.67 -1.42
CA PHE A 66 13.64 -5.58 -1.92
C PHE A 66 14.98 -6.07 -2.50
N HIS A 67 15.34 -7.33 -2.22
CA HIS A 67 16.60 -7.92 -2.68
C HIS A 67 16.41 -9.37 -3.14
N LEU A 68 16.86 -9.66 -4.36
CA LEU A 68 16.90 -11.01 -4.93
C LEU A 68 18.35 -11.43 -5.11
N GLY A 69 18.86 -12.24 -4.18
CA GLY A 69 20.17 -12.88 -4.29
C GLY A 69 20.07 -14.29 -4.86
N SER A 70 21.21 -14.85 -5.26
CA SER A 70 21.28 -16.21 -5.82
C SER A 70 20.86 -17.31 -4.84
N ARG A 71 21.07 -17.08 -3.54
CA ARG A 71 20.72 -18.03 -2.48
C ARG A 71 19.65 -17.50 -1.53
N ARG A 72 19.59 -16.19 -1.33
CA ARG A 72 18.76 -15.54 -0.31
C ARG A 72 17.98 -14.38 -0.90
N ILE A 73 16.75 -14.24 -0.42
CA ILE A 73 15.89 -13.10 -0.68
C ILE A 73 15.88 -12.23 0.57
N GLY A 74 16.05 -10.93 0.38
CA GLY A 74 15.89 -9.93 1.43
C GLY A 74 14.51 -9.29 1.31
N ALA A 75 13.77 -9.24 2.40
CA ALA A 75 12.49 -8.55 2.48
C ALA A 75 12.43 -7.60 3.68
N ILE A 76 11.78 -6.46 3.52
CA ILE A 76 11.52 -5.47 4.59
C ILE A 76 10.20 -5.84 5.25
N LEU A 77 10.18 -5.99 6.57
CA LEU A 77 8.98 -6.28 7.33
C LEU A 77 8.01 -5.08 7.27
N LEU A 78 6.82 -5.34 6.73
CA LEU A 78 5.71 -4.40 6.69
C LEU A 78 4.83 -4.51 7.93
N SER A 79 4.71 -5.73 8.46
CA SER A 79 3.92 -6.06 9.63
C SER A 79 4.53 -7.27 10.30
N GLN A 80 5.02 -7.11 11.53
CA GLN A 80 5.58 -8.19 12.33
C GLN A 80 4.62 -8.57 13.45
N LYS A 81 4.43 -9.87 13.65
CA LYS A 81 3.79 -10.45 14.82
C LYS A 81 4.82 -11.17 15.68
N ASP A 82 4.47 -11.42 16.94
CA ASP A 82 5.37 -12.00 17.95
C ASP A 82 5.86 -13.40 17.60
N GLY A 83 5.15 -14.11 16.72
CA GLY A 83 5.48 -15.48 16.31
C GLY A 83 6.53 -15.60 15.20
N LEU A 84 7.02 -14.49 14.64
CA LEU A 84 7.97 -14.55 13.53
C LEU A 84 9.37 -14.91 14.05
N VAL A 85 9.84 -16.11 13.70
CA VAL A 85 11.14 -16.65 14.14
C VAL A 85 11.91 -17.26 12.97
N ALA A 86 13.22 -17.42 13.16
CA ALA A 86 14.05 -18.18 12.24
C ALA A 86 13.50 -19.62 12.10
N GLY A 87 13.41 -20.09 10.86
CA GLY A 87 12.84 -21.36 10.49
C GLY A 87 11.35 -21.35 10.15
N ALA A 88 10.64 -20.22 10.37
CA ALA A 88 9.26 -20.08 9.93
C ALA A 88 9.12 -20.24 8.40
N SER A 89 7.96 -20.73 7.96
CA SER A 89 7.65 -20.81 6.53
C SER A 89 7.35 -19.43 5.95
N ALA A 90 7.77 -19.23 4.71
CA ALA A 90 7.48 -18.05 3.91
C ALA A 90 6.79 -18.47 2.61
N HIS A 91 5.81 -17.69 2.19
CA HIS A 91 5.02 -17.96 0.99
C HIS A 91 4.91 -16.71 0.12
N LEU A 92 5.00 -16.91 -1.19
CA LEU A 92 4.70 -15.88 -2.17
C LEU A 92 3.20 -15.62 -2.21
N THR A 93 2.82 -14.34 -2.21
CA THR A 93 1.41 -13.97 -2.33
C THR A 93 0.98 -13.78 -3.78
N GLY A 94 1.93 -13.69 -4.73
CA GLY A 94 1.68 -13.34 -6.12
C GLY A 94 1.21 -11.90 -6.32
N ARG A 95 1.25 -11.09 -5.26
CA ARG A 95 0.76 -9.71 -5.26
C ARG A 95 1.91 -8.75 -5.02
N ARG A 96 1.95 -7.71 -5.84
CA ARG A 96 2.78 -6.53 -5.58
C ARG A 96 2.16 -5.68 -4.48
N LEU A 97 2.96 -4.79 -3.92
CA LEU A 97 2.49 -3.84 -2.91
C LEU A 97 1.33 -2.98 -3.44
N ASP A 98 0.17 -3.13 -2.81
CA ASP A 98 -1.06 -2.43 -3.15
C ASP A 98 -1.82 -1.97 -1.89
N ILE A 99 -2.67 -0.95 -2.06
CA ILE A 99 -3.49 -0.39 -0.99
C ILE A 99 -4.95 -0.29 -1.46
N GLY A 100 -5.88 -0.44 -0.51
CA GLY A 100 -7.29 -0.15 -0.74
C GLY A 100 -7.52 1.33 -0.96
N VAL A 101 -8.38 1.70 -1.92
CA VAL A 101 -8.75 3.09 -2.20
C VAL A 101 -10.26 3.22 -2.35
N GLY A 102 -10.80 4.36 -1.94
CA GLY A 102 -12.23 4.67 -2.00
C GLY A 102 -12.60 5.81 -1.05
N ASP A 103 -13.84 6.27 -1.14
CA ASP A 103 -14.32 7.41 -0.34
C ASP A 103 -14.51 7.05 1.14
N ASP A 104 -14.60 5.76 1.46
CA ASP A 104 -14.63 5.22 2.83
C ASP A 104 -13.40 5.61 3.69
N PHE A 105 -12.33 6.09 3.06
CA PHE A 105 -11.14 6.60 3.74
C PHE A 105 -11.25 8.07 4.16
N LEU A 106 -12.24 8.82 3.66
CA LEU A 106 -12.41 10.23 4.00
C LEU A 106 -12.70 10.40 5.50
N GLY A 107 -11.92 11.27 6.15
CA GLY A 107 -12.03 11.52 7.58
C GLY A 107 -11.50 10.40 8.49
N ARG A 108 -10.80 9.40 7.93
CA ARG A 108 -10.15 8.32 8.67
C ARG A 108 -8.69 8.66 8.97
N VAL A 109 -8.18 8.11 10.07
CA VAL A 109 -6.73 8.05 10.32
C VAL A 109 -6.27 6.63 10.01
N VAL A 110 -5.35 6.48 9.07
CA VAL A 110 -4.86 5.18 8.58
C VAL A 110 -3.35 5.11 8.58
N ASP A 111 -2.82 3.89 8.66
CA ASP A 111 -1.40 3.61 8.46
C ASP A 111 -1.04 3.60 6.96
N PRO A 112 0.26 3.52 6.60
CA PRO A 112 0.70 3.46 5.20
C PRO A 112 0.18 2.25 4.39
N LEU A 113 -0.35 1.22 5.04
CA LEU A 113 -0.96 0.03 4.41
C LEU A 113 -2.49 0.14 4.32
N GLY A 114 -3.07 1.25 4.79
CA GLY A 114 -4.51 1.51 4.78
C GLY A 114 -5.29 0.89 5.93
N ARG A 115 -4.61 0.42 6.99
CA ARG A 115 -5.26 -0.10 8.19
C ARG A 115 -5.66 1.06 9.10
N PRO A 116 -6.84 1.03 9.74
CA PRO A 116 -7.31 2.13 10.58
C PRO A 116 -6.48 2.23 11.87
N LEU A 117 -6.12 3.47 12.24
CA LEU A 117 -5.49 3.83 13.51
C LEU A 117 -6.46 4.57 14.45
N ASP A 118 -7.67 4.85 13.99
CA ASP A 118 -8.70 5.63 14.71
C ASP A 118 -9.62 4.78 15.61
N GLY A 119 -9.35 3.49 15.75
CA GLY A 119 -10.17 2.55 16.55
C GLY A 119 -11.56 2.25 15.96
N ARG A 120 -11.86 2.73 14.75
CA ARG A 120 -13.11 2.43 14.04
C ARG A 120 -12.93 1.20 13.13
N PRO A 121 -14.03 0.57 12.66
CA PRO A 121 -13.95 -0.57 11.74
C PRO A 121 -13.12 -0.25 10.48
N ALA A 122 -12.47 -1.27 9.91
CA ALA A 122 -11.67 -1.10 8.69
C ALA A 122 -12.53 -0.52 7.55
N PRO A 123 -12.04 0.51 6.82
CA PRO A 123 -12.71 1.02 5.61
C PRO A 123 -12.96 -0.11 4.61
N LEU A 124 -14.05 -0.05 3.84
CA LEU A 124 -14.32 -1.01 2.77
C LEU A 124 -13.85 -0.41 1.43
N PRO A 125 -12.66 -0.78 0.93
CA PRO A 125 -12.16 -0.20 -0.32
C PRO A 125 -13.01 -0.66 -1.51
N HIS A 126 -13.40 0.28 -2.39
CA HIS A 126 -14.08 -0.05 -3.65
C HIS A 126 -13.16 -0.77 -4.63
N ARG A 127 -11.85 -0.46 -4.60
CA ARG A 127 -10.83 -1.12 -5.41
C ARG A 127 -9.47 -1.08 -4.71
N ARG A 128 -8.53 -1.88 -5.19
CA ARG A 128 -7.12 -1.80 -4.78
C ARG A 128 -6.30 -1.14 -5.87
N ARG A 129 -5.27 -0.38 -5.49
CA ARG A 129 -4.32 0.26 -6.41
C ARG A 129 -2.90 -0.08 -6.01
N ALA A 130 -2.07 -0.46 -6.98
CA ALA A 130 -0.63 -0.63 -6.76
C ALA A 130 0.00 0.69 -6.30
N LEU A 131 0.93 0.62 -5.35
CA LEU A 131 1.66 1.81 -4.90
C LEU A 131 2.60 2.31 -6.00
N GLU A 132 3.34 1.39 -6.61
CA GLU A 132 4.24 1.67 -7.72
C GLU A 132 3.45 1.69 -9.04
N THR A 133 3.04 2.89 -9.45
CA THR A 133 2.37 3.14 -10.73
C THR A 133 3.13 4.21 -11.50
N ALA A 134 3.30 4.02 -12.80
CA ALA A 134 3.93 5.01 -13.65
C ALA A 134 3.18 6.35 -13.62
N SER A 135 3.92 7.46 -13.64
CA SER A 135 3.32 8.79 -13.74
C SER A 135 2.61 8.97 -15.10
N PRO A 136 1.54 9.80 -15.17
CA PRO A 136 0.86 10.08 -16.43
C PRO A 136 1.82 10.63 -17.50
N PRO A 137 1.72 10.22 -18.77
CA PRO A 137 2.56 10.71 -19.86
C PRO A 137 2.25 12.18 -20.19
N ILE A 138 3.13 12.84 -20.96
CA ILE A 138 3.00 14.27 -21.31
C ILE A 138 1.65 14.57 -21.97
N ILE A 139 1.24 13.74 -22.94
CA ILE A 139 -0.03 13.91 -23.69
C ILE A 139 -1.30 13.77 -22.83
N ALA A 140 -1.19 13.19 -21.63
CA ALA A 140 -2.31 13.02 -20.71
C ALA A 140 -2.40 14.15 -19.67
N ARG A 141 -1.52 15.17 -19.77
CA ARG A 141 -1.48 16.32 -18.87
C ARG A 141 -2.14 17.51 -19.54
N ASP A 142 -2.74 18.36 -18.73
CA ASP A 142 -3.31 19.64 -19.15
C ASP A 142 -2.59 20.79 -18.43
N PHE A 143 -2.80 22.02 -18.88
CA PHE A 143 -2.28 23.21 -18.24
C PHE A 143 -2.89 23.40 -16.84
N VAL A 144 -2.06 23.88 -15.92
CA VAL A 144 -2.50 24.25 -14.57
C VAL A 144 -3.14 25.64 -14.64
N VAL A 145 -4.47 25.68 -14.72
CA VAL A 145 -5.25 26.93 -14.86
C VAL A 145 -6.18 27.22 -13.68
N ARG A 146 -6.49 26.22 -12.85
CA ARG A 146 -7.40 26.38 -11.70
C ARG A 146 -6.60 26.72 -10.43
N PRO A 147 -6.94 27.79 -9.69
CA PRO A 147 -6.26 28.12 -8.45
C PRO A 147 -6.56 27.09 -7.34
N LEU A 148 -5.60 26.90 -6.45
CA LEU A 148 -5.75 26.22 -5.16
C LEU A 148 -5.46 27.27 -4.08
N LEU A 149 -6.51 27.76 -3.44
CA LEU A 149 -6.39 28.82 -2.43
C LEU A 149 -5.91 28.23 -1.12
N THR A 150 -4.89 28.83 -0.51
CA THR A 150 -4.35 28.40 0.77
C THR A 150 -5.02 29.08 1.96
N GLY A 151 -5.71 30.20 1.72
CA GLY A 151 -6.25 31.07 2.78
C GLY A 151 -5.19 32.03 3.35
N ASN A 152 -3.92 31.89 2.96
CA ASN A 152 -2.86 32.80 3.32
C ASN A 152 -2.70 33.87 2.24
N ARG A 153 -2.99 35.13 2.58
CA ARG A 153 -2.93 36.25 1.62
C ARG A 153 -1.57 36.40 0.94
N MET A 154 -0.47 36.18 1.67
CA MET A 154 0.86 36.34 1.11
C MET A 154 1.16 35.25 0.08
N VAL A 155 0.78 34.00 0.37
CA VAL A 155 0.94 32.90 -0.59
C VAL A 155 0.02 33.09 -1.78
N ASP A 156 -1.27 33.34 -1.55
CA ASP A 156 -2.27 33.42 -2.62
C ASP A 156 -2.05 34.63 -3.57
N THR A 157 -1.32 35.66 -3.14
CA THR A 157 -0.99 36.83 -3.98
C THR A 157 0.41 36.75 -4.59
N MET A 158 1.43 36.46 -3.79
CA MET A 158 2.83 36.55 -4.24
C MET A 158 3.32 35.24 -4.86
N ILE A 159 2.80 34.09 -4.42
CA ILE A 159 3.23 32.75 -4.84
C ILE A 159 1.99 31.87 -5.06
N PRO A 160 1.12 32.22 -6.03
CA PRO A 160 -0.13 31.50 -6.23
C PRO A 160 0.13 30.03 -6.61
N ILE A 161 -0.68 29.12 -6.06
CA ILE A 161 -0.58 27.68 -6.30
C ILE A 161 -1.77 27.25 -7.16
N GLY A 162 -1.52 26.45 -8.20
CA GLY A 162 -2.58 25.88 -9.04
C GLY A 162 -2.85 24.39 -8.79
N ARG A 163 -4.07 23.93 -9.09
CA ARG A 163 -4.46 22.51 -9.02
C ARG A 163 -3.67 21.70 -10.05
N GLY A 164 -2.86 20.75 -9.57
CA GLY A 164 -1.95 19.93 -10.39
C GLY A 164 -0.48 20.34 -10.29
N GLN A 165 -0.17 21.42 -9.58
CA GLN A 165 1.20 21.86 -9.29
C GLN A 165 1.79 21.14 -8.08
N ARG A 166 3.12 20.99 -8.06
CA ARG A 166 3.89 20.59 -6.87
C ARG A 166 4.58 21.84 -6.30
N GLN A 167 4.32 22.16 -5.03
CA GLN A 167 4.88 23.33 -4.36
C GLN A 167 5.71 22.88 -3.15
N LEU A 168 7.00 23.24 -3.12
CA LEU A 168 7.88 22.99 -1.98
C LEU A 168 7.66 24.04 -0.88
N ILE A 169 7.49 23.58 0.36
CA ILE A 169 7.50 24.42 1.57
C ILE A 169 8.78 24.08 2.34
N ILE A 170 9.71 25.03 2.44
CA ILE A 170 11.02 24.84 3.08
C ILE A 170 11.29 25.95 4.10
N GLY A 171 11.98 25.61 5.19
CA GLY A 171 12.33 26.53 6.27
C GLY A 171 12.77 25.79 7.53
N ASP A 172 13.34 26.51 8.50
CA ASP A 172 13.92 25.94 9.73
C ASP A 172 12.87 25.33 10.67
N ALA A 173 13.32 24.60 11.69
CA ALA A 173 12.43 24.07 12.73
C ALA A 173 11.64 25.21 13.40
N GLY A 174 10.35 25.00 13.65
CA GLY A 174 9.48 26.01 14.29
C GLY A 174 9.00 27.17 13.42
N THR A 175 9.33 27.20 12.12
CA THR A 175 8.93 28.31 11.21
C THR A 175 7.50 28.24 10.66
N GLY A 176 6.63 27.39 11.24
CA GLY A 176 5.21 27.33 10.84
C GLY A 176 4.90 26.53 9.57
N LYS A 177 5.83 25.74 9.01
CA LYS A 177 5.60 24.88 7.83
C LYS A 177 4.33 24.02 7.93
N SER A 178 4.13 23.37 9.08
CA SER A 178 2.95 22.52 9.31
C SER A 178 1.67 23.33 9.45
N SER A 179 1.73 24.53 10.06
CA SER A 179 0.57 25.42 10.17
C SER A 179 0.08 25.82 8.79
N LEU A 180 1.00 26.28 7.92
CA LEU A 180 0.66 26.67 6.56
C LEU A 180 0.02 25.52 5.77
N ALA A 181 0.53 24.29 5.91
CA ALA A 181 -0.03 23.11 5.25
C ALA A 181 -1.44 22.77 5.77
N LEU A 182 -1.67 22.86 7.08
CA LEU A 182 -2.97 22.62 7.69
C LEU A 182 -4.00 23.70 7.30
N ASP A 183 -3.59 24.97 7.30
CA ASP A 183 -4.44 26.09 6.88
C ASP A 183 -4.89 25.90 5.42
N ALA A 184 -3.99 25.47 4.54
CA ALA A 184 -4.32 25.17 3.15
C ALA A 184 -5.35 24.03 3.02
N VAL A 185 -5.28 22.99 3.87
CA VAL A 185 -6.29 21.91 3.90
C VAL A 185 -7.64 22.44 4.41
N ILE A 186 -7.64 23.23 5.49
CA ILE A 186 -8.87 23.81 6.07
C ILE A 186 -9.56 24.75 5.07
N ALA A 187 -8.79 25.52 4.31
CA ALA A 187 -9.29 26.44 3.29
C ALA A 187 -10.07 25.75 2.17
N GLN A 188 -9.89 24.43 1.97
CA GLN A 188 -10.66 23.67 0.97
C GLN A 188 -12.09 23.32 1.42
N LYS A 189 -12.46 23.60 2.68
CA LYS A 189 -13.79 23.27 3.20
C LYS A 189 -14.88 23.94 2.36
N GLY A 190 -15.76 23.13 1.76
CA GLY A 190 -16.87 23.60 0.92
C GLY A 190 -16.45 24.03 -0.49
N GLY A 191 -15.20 23.73 -0.90
CA GLY A 191 -14.67 24.01 -2.25
C GLY A 191 -14.63 22.79 -3.18
N ASP A 192 -15.25 21.68 -2.76
CA ASP A 192 -15.49 20.46 -3.54
C ASP A 192 -16.94 20.40 -4.03
#